data_AF-A0A1F3BE31-F1
#
_entry.id   AF-A0A1F3BE31-F1
#
_cell.length_a   1.000
_cell.length_b   1.000
_cell.length_c   1.000
_cell.angle_alpha   90.00
_cell.angle_beta   90.00
_cell.angle_gamma   90.00
#
_symmetry.space_group_name_H-M   'P 1'
#
loop_
_entity.id
_entity.type
_entity.pdbx_description
1 polymer ?
#
loop_
_entity_poly.entity_id
_entity_poly.type
_entity_poly.pdbx_seq_one_letter_code
_entity_poly.pdbx_strand_id
1 'polypeptide(L)'
;MKRIYLLIIAIITFNSVSFSQEMTKEVMMFGVGIGPSNDYLGVTGFSSPALRFTIEKGMFEIGPGVLALGGEVGAYYQTYKSYYYNSNYTSFIFAGRAAYYYNFGELLQTPQFNAYAGCAFGLRIISDNHKTNYPGLYYYTDQGGVFPHFGSFLGANYFLTKNIAGFVEAGYDMSWGTIGFDFTF
;
A
#
# COMPACT_ATOMS: atom_id res chain seq x y z
N MET A 1 -23.99 -1.10 23.88
CA MET A 1 -24.86 -0.80 22.72
C MET A 1 -25.12 0.70 22.56
N LYS A 2 -25.71 1.43 23.51
CA LYS A 2 -26.01 2.88 23.39
C LYS A 2 -24.81 3.79 23.03
N ARG A 3 -23.61 3.46 23.51
CA ARG A 3 -22.36 4.20 23.22
C ARG A 3 -21.83 3.99 21.79
N ILE A 4 -22.15 2.86 21.15
CA ILE A 4 -21.73 2.55 19.78
C ILE A 4 -22.55 3.39 18.79
N TYR A 5 -23.85 3.55 19.03
CA TYR A 5 -24.71 4.42 18.21
C TYR A 5 -24.29 5.89 18.29
N LEU A 6 -23.85 6.37 19.45
CA LEU A 6 -23.32 7.74 19.61
C LEU A 6 -22.02 7.97 18.83
N LEU A 7 -21.14 6.96 18.76
CA LEU A 7 -19.93 7.01 17.94
C LEU A 7 -20.25 7.02 16.44
N ILE A 8 -21.19 6.18 16.01
CA ILE A 8 -21.65 6.14 14.60
C ILE A 8 -22.31 7.47 14.21
N ILE A 9 -23.17 8.02 15.07
CA ILE A 9 -23.83 9.31 14.84
C ILE A 9 -22.79 10.45 14.83
N ALA A 10 -21.81 10.44 15.73
CA ALA A 10 -20.73 11.43 15.74
C ALA A 10 -19.88 11.42 14.44
N ILE A 11 -19.59 10.22 13.90
CA ILE A 11 -18.89 10.06 12.63
C ILE A 11 -19.73 10.58 11.45
N ILE A 12 -21.05 10.37 11.48
CA ILE A 12 -21.96 10.87 10.44
C ILE A 12 -22.12 12.40 10.49
N THR A 13 -22.12 13.01 11.68
CA THR A 13 -22.33 14.46 11.85
C THR A 13 -21.14 15.36 11.52
N PHE A 14 -19.94 14.82 11.26
CA PHE A 14 -18.77 15.62 10.87
C PHE A 14 -18.77 16.07 9.38
N ASN A 15 -19.77 15.68 8.58
CA ASN A 15 -19.79 15.87 7.12
C ASN A 15 -20.18 17.29 6.63
N SER A 16 -20.24 18.31 7.48
CA SER A 16 -20.74 19.64 7.07
C SER A 16 -19.68 20.59 6.51
N VAL A 17 -18.43 20.17 6.35
CA VAL A 17 -17.42 20.98 5.67
C VAL A 17 -17.02 20.28 4.38
N SER A 18 -17.75 20.56 3.31
CA SER A 18 -17.39 20.12 1.97
C SER A 18 -16.12 20.84 1.54
N PHE A 19 -14.99 20.14 1.64
CA PHE A 19 -13.77 20.55 0.95
C PHE A 19 -13.84 20.00 -0.47
N SER A 20 -13.58 20.83 -1.47
CA SER A 20 -13.42 20.38 -2.86
C SER A 20 -11.93 20.15 -3.07
N GLN A 21 -11.48 18.90 -2.93
CA GLN A 21 -10.06 18.55 -3.06
C GLN A 21 -9.94 17.36 -4.01
N GLU A 22 -9.49 17.64 -5.22
CA GLU A 22 -9.23 16.64 -6.25
C GLU A 22 -7.72 16.43 -6.42
N MET A 23 -7.34 15.31 -7.05
CA MET A 23 -5.96 15.14 -7.50
C MET A 23 -5.71 16.07 -8.69
N THR A 24 -4.73 16.97 -8.58
CA THR A 24 -4.32 17.87 -9.66
C THR A 24 -2.85 17.66 -10.02
N LYS A 25 -2.40 18.28 -11.11
CA LYS A 25 -0.99 18.21 -11.56
C LYS A 25 0.02 18.78 -10.56
N GLU A 26 -0.39 19.58 -9.60
CA GLU A 26 0.53 20.22 -8.65
C GLU A 26 0.60 19.51 -7.31
N VAL A 27 -0.46 18.75 -6.99
CA VAL A 27 -0.60 18.05 -5.72
C VAL A 27 0.42 16.93 -5.62
N MET A 28 1.09 16.90 -4.46
CA MET A 28 1.91 15.78 -4.03
C MET A 28 1.18 15.02 -2.92
N MET A 29 1.13 13.70 -3.06
CA MET A 29 0.50 12.78 -2.13
C MET A 29 1.55 11.92 -1.46
N PHE A 30 1.57 11.92 -0.13
CA PHE A 30 2.32 10.95 0.65
C PHE A 30 1.36 9.96 1.29
N GLY A 31 1.43 8.69 0.89
CA GLY A 31 0.56 7.63 1.39
C GLY A 31 1.24 6.77 2.44
N VAL A 32 0.51 6.38 3.48
CA VAL A 32 0.91 5.37 4.46
C VAL A 32 -0.19 4.33 4.57
N GLY A 33 0.16 3.06 4.36
CA GLY A 33 -0.80 1.97 4.33
C GLY A 33 -0.33 0.69 5.01
N ILE A 34 -1.31 -0.12 5.38
CA ILE A 34 -1.10 -1.46 5.92
C ILE A 34 -2.05 -2.44 5.22
N GLY A 35 -1.57 -3.65 4.96
CA GLY A 35 -2.36 -4.68 4.30
C GLY A 35 -1.78 -6.07 4.50
N PRO A 36 -2.53 -7.14 4.22
CA PRO A 36 -1.99 -8.49 4.23
C PRO A 36 -0.92 -8.66 3.14
N SER A 37 0.31 -8.94 3.55
CA SER A 37 1.44 -9.15 2.63
C SER A 37 1.16 -10.23 1.59
N ASN A 38 1.72 -10.06 0.41
CA ASN A 38 1.66 -11.06 -0.66
C ASN A 38 2.59 -12.26 -0.35
N ASP A 39 2.16 -13.47 -0.67
CA ASP A 39 2.96 -14.69 -0.50
C ASP A 39 3.71 -15.01 -1.79
N TYR A 40 4.83 -14.34 -1.99
CA TYR A 40 5.70 -14.57 -3.16
C TYR A 40 6.55 -15.83 -3.04
N LEU A 41 6.63 -16.44 -1.86
CA LEU A 41 7.56 -17.55 -1.58
C LEU A 41 6.83 -18.89 -1.37
N GLY A 42 5.48 -18.90 -1.35
CA GLY A 42 4.68 -20.10 -1.08
C GLY A 42 4.91 -20.63 0.34
N VAL A 43 5.22 -19.74 1.29
CA VAL A 43 5.68 -20.09 2.63
C VAL A 43 4.48 -20.41 3.53
N THR A 44 4.38 -21.66 3.98
CA THR A 44 3.25 -22.17 4.77
C THR A 44 3.28 -21.79 6.26
N GLY A 45 3.69 -20.57 6.60
CA GLY A 45 3.82 -20.11 7.99
C GLY A 45 3.16 -18.76 8.27
N PHE A 46 3.66 -18.03 9.27
CA PHE A 46 3.10 -16.71 9.62
C PHE A 46 3.63 -15.63 8.66
N SER A 47 2.74 -14.75 8.22
CA SER A 47 3.09 -13.55 7.46
C SER A 47 2.56 -12.30 8.17
N SER A 48 3.43 -11.30 8.32
CA SER A 48 3.04 -10.02 8.90
C SER A 48 2.19 -9.23 7.91
N PRO A 49 1.39 -8.27 8.40
CA PRO A 49 0.93 -7.20 7.54
C PRO A 49 2.13 -6.51 6.87
N ALA A 50 1.97 -6.13 5.61
CA ALA A 50 2.89 -5.28 4.90
C ALA A 50 2.61 -3.82 5.21
N LEU A 51 3.67 -3.08 5.52
CA LEU A 51 3.65 -1.63 5.66
C LEU A 51 4.13 -0.99 4.37
N ARG A 52 3.35 -0.04 3.85
CA ARG A 52 3.62 0.67 2.60
C ARG A 52 3.70 2.16 2.81
N PHE A 53 4.67 2.78 2.18
CA PHE A 53 4.81 4.21 2.04
C PHE A 53 4.87 4.57 0.57
N THR A 54 4.07 5.52 0.12
CA THR A 54 4.06 6.01 -1.26
C THR A 54 4.32 7.51 -1.29
N ILE A 55 4.95 7.98 -2.35
CA ILE A 55 5.00 9.40 -2.68
C ILE A 55 4.70 9.54 -4.17
N GLU A 56 3.63 10.25 -4.50
CA GLU A 56 3.15 10.42 -5.88
C GLU A 56 2.88 11.89 -6.13
N LYS A 57 3.28 12.40 -7.28
CA LYS A 57 3.02 13.77 -7.70
C LYS A 57 2.22 13.74 -8.98
N GLY A 58 1.17 14.55 -9.06
CA GLY A 58 0.49 14.80 -10.33
C GLY A 58 1.50 15.32 -11.37
N MET A 59 1.41 14.85 -12.61
CA MET A 59 2.37 15.23 -13.65
C MET A 59 1.66 15.72 -14.92
N PHE A 60 0.58 15.03 -15.30
CA PHE A 60 -0.11 15.30 -16.55
C PHE A 60 -1.62 15.23 -16.34
N GLU A 61 -2.34 16.27 -16.75
CA GLU A 61 -3.80 16.22 -16.86
C GLU A 61 -4.16 15.47 -18.14
N ILE A 62 -5.00 14.45 -17.99
CA ILE A 62 -5.44 13.60 -19.10
C ILE A 62 -6.94 13.40 -18.93
N GLY A 63 -7.73 14.11 -19.73
CA GLY A 63 -9.19 14.05 -19.66
C GLY A 63 -9.70 14.44 -18.25
N PRO A 64 -10.60 13.65 -17.63
CA PRO A 64 -11.18 13.95 -16.32
C PRO A 64 -10.27 13.60 -15.14
N GLY A 65 -8.98 13.41 -15.39
CA GLY A 65 -8.06 12.86 -14.40
C GLY A 65 -6.62 13.32 -14.56
N VAL A 66 -5.76 12.80 -13.69
CA VAL A 66 -4.34 13.15 -13.63
C VAL A 66 -3.50 11.89 -13.58
N LEU A 67 -2.51 11.81 -14.46
CA LEU A 67 -1.44 10.85 -14.35
C LEU A 67 -0.41 11.36 -13.33
N ALA A 68 -0.25 10.61 -12.26
CA ALA A 68 0.73 10.84 -11.22
C ALA A 68 1.91 9.87 -11.37
N LEU A 69 3.11 10.37 -11.08
CA LEU A 69 4.34 9.59 -11.03
C LEU A 69 4.96 9.70 -9.65
N GLY A 70 5.59 8.62 -9.21
CA GLY A 70 6.04 8.53 -7.84
C GLY A 70 6.90 7.33 -7.55
N GLY A 71 6.99 7.00 -6.27
CA GLY A 71 7.62 5.77 -5.80
C GLY A 71 6.95 5.23 -4.56
N GLU A 72 7.30 4.01 -4.24
CA GLU A 72 6.92 3.34 -3.01
C GLU A 72 8.10 2.62 -2.38
N VAL A 73 8.01 2.53 -1.06
CA VAL A 73 8.83 1.63 -0.27
C VAL A 73 7.94 0.88 0.69
N GLY A 74 8.33 -0.35 1.00
CA GLY A 74 7.56 -1.14 1.94
C GLY A 74 8.30 -2.34 2.47
N ALA A 75 7.75 -2.91 3.54
CA ALA A 75 8.34 -4.06 4.17
C ALA A 75 7.29 -4.99 4.79
N TYR A 76 7.60 -6.29 4.79
CA TYR A 76 6.88 -7.31 5.53
C TYR A 76 7.82 -8.44 5.91
N TYR A 77 7.43 -9.24 6.92
CA TYR A 77 8.17 -10.42 7.33
C TYR A 77 7.33 -11.68 7.24
N GLN A 78 7.98 -12.77 6.87
CA GLN A 78 7.41 -14.11 6.75
C GLN A 78 8.26 -15.10 7.54
N THR A 79 7.62 -16.10 8.13
CA THR A 79 8.30 -17.17 8.84
C THR A 79 7.93 -18.51 8.23
N TYR A 80 8.92 -19.36 8.02
CA TYR A 80 8.72 -20.77 7.67
C TYR A 80 9.12 -21.63 8.85
N LYS A 81 8.22 -22.51 9.29
CA LYS A 81 8.49 -23.46 10.37
C LYS A 81 8.24 -24.89 9.90
N SER A 82 9.25 -25.73 10.05
CA SER A 82 9.19 -27.18 9.89
C SER A 82 9.77 -27.85 11.13
N TYR A 83 9.57 -29.17 11.28
CA TYR A 83 10.06 -29.94 12.42
C TYR A 83 11.60 -29.84 12.61
N TYR A 84 12.33 -29.58 11.52
CA TYR A 84 13.80 -29.54 11.51
C TYR A 84 14.41 -28.16 11.23
N TYR A 85 13.61 -27.18 10.76
CA TYR A 85 14.11 -25.91 10.23
C TYR A 85 13.18 -24.74 10.58
N ASN A 86 13.77 -23.60 10.92
CA ASN A 86 13.06 -22.33 11.07
C ASN A 86 13.76 -21.26 10.24
N SER A 87 13.04 -20.58 9.36
CA SER A 87 13.59 -19.53 8.48
C SER A 87 12.73 -18.28 8.59
N ASN A 88 13.36 -17.12 8.67
CA ASN A 88 12.68 -15.83 8.74
C ASN A 88 13.09 -15.00 7.54
N TYR A 89 12.13 -14.63 6.71
CA TYR A 89 12.33 -13.83 5.51
C TYR A 89 11.79 -12.43 5.76
N THR A 90 12.63 -11.42 5.61
CA THR A 90 12.20 -10.01 5.57
C THR A 90 12.30 -9.53 4.13
N SER A 91 11.20 -9.04 3.59
CA SER A 91 11.17 -8.46 2.25
C SER A 91 11.08 -6.95 2.36
N PHE A 92 11.96 -6.26 1.64
CA PHE A 92 11.90 -4.82 1.40
C PHE A 92 11.62 -4.58 -0.08
N ILE A 93 10.66 -3.73 -0.40
CA ILE A 93 10.32 -3.36 -1.77
C ILE A 93 10.66 -1.89 -1.97
N PHE A 94 11.27 -1.58 -3.10
CA PHE A 94 11.55 -0.24 -3.59
C PHE A 94 11.11 -0.19 -5.04
N ALA A 95 10.09 0.61 -5.36
CA ALA A 95 9.55 0.67 -6.71
C ALA A 95 9.18 2.10 -7.13
N GLY A 96 9.30 2.37 -8.42
CA GLY A 96 8.67 3.53 -9.06
C GLY A 96 7.21 3.21 -9.36
N ARG A 97 6.32 4.21 -9.19
CA ARG A 97 4.87 4.09 -9.42
C ARG A 97 4.39 5.04 -10.49
N ALA A 98 3.43 4.58 -11.27
CA ALA A 98 2.62 5.41 -12.16
C ALA A 98 1.15 5.08 -11.92
N ALA A 99 0.35 6.10 -11.61
CA ALA A 99 -1.05 5.95 -11.27
C ALA A 99 -1.88 7.01 -11.99
N TYR A 100 -2.93 6.59 -12.68
CA TYR A 100 -3.93 7.49 -13.23
C TYR A 100 -5.08 7.66 -12.23
N TYR A 101 -5.29 8.88 -11.76
CA TYR A 101 -6.39 9.27 -10.89
C TYR A 101 -7.53 9.83 -11.72
N TYR A 102 -8.70 9.22 -11.62
CA TYR A 102 -9.96 9.73 -12.17
C TYR A 102 -10.69 10.52 -11.08
N ASN A 103 -10.92 11.81 -11.33
CA ASN A 103 -11.62 12.68 -10.41
C ASN A 103 -13.13 12.61 -10.69
N PHE A 104 -13.94 12.29 -9.67
CA PHE A 104 -15.39 12.15 -9.85
C PHE A 104 -16.17 13.44 -9.54
N GLY A 105 -15.52 14.56 -9.31
CA GLY A 105 -16.18 15.82 -8.96
C GLY A 105 -17.22 16.26 -9.99
N GLU A 106 -16.87 16.24 -11.28
CA GLU A 106 -17.80 16.65 -12.34
C GLU A 106 -18.92 15.62 -12.58
N LEU A 107 -18.60 14.32 -12.50
CA LEU A 107 -19.55 13.25 -12.86
C LEU A 107 -20.54 12.93 -11.73
N LEU A 108 -20.07 12.89 -10.49
CA LEU A 108 -20.83 12.44 -9.32
C LEU A 108 -21.10 13.55 -8.30
N GLN A 109 -20.64 14.78 -8.56
CA GLN A 109 -20.70 15.91 -7.61
C GLN A 109 -19.99 15.58 -6.28
N THR A 110 -18.99 14.69 -6.33
CA THR A 110 -18.20 14.25 -5.17
C THR A 110 -16.71 14.55 -5.42
N PRO A 111 -16.28 15.82 -5.32
CA PRO A 111 -14.90 16.21 -5.58
C PRO A 111 -13.91 15.61 -4.55
N GLN A 112 -14.41 15.10 -3.41
CA GLN A 112 -13.58 14.42 -2.42
C GLN A 112 -13.16 13.00 -2.83
N PHE A 113 -13.78 12.44 -3.86
CA PHE A 113 -13.61 11.04 -4.23
C PHE A 113 -12.84 10.91 -5.54
N ASN A 114 -11.76 10.14 -5.50
CA ASN A 114 -11.02 9.75 -6.69
C ASN A 114 -10.87 8.23 -6.71
N ALA A 115 -11.00 7.64 -7.89
CA ALA A 115 -10.53 6.27 -8.11
C ALA A 115 -9.25 6.33 -8.94
N TYR A 116 -8.36 5.38 -8.73
CA TYR A 116 -7.11 5.33 -9.46
C TYR A 116 -6.75 3.90 -9.85
N ALA A 117 -5.95 3.78 -10.90
CA ALA A 117 -5.34 2.53 -11.31
C ALA A 117 -3.91 2.79 -11.79
N GLY A 118 -3.01 1.84 -11.55
CA GLY A 118 -1.61 2.06 -11.82
C GLY A 118 -0.77 0.80 -11.77
N CYS A 119 0.53 1.01 -11.97
CA CYS A 119 1.54 -0.02 -11.88
C CYS A 119 2.77 0.45 -11.09
N ALA A 120 3.50 -0.52 -10.56
CA ALA A 120 4.75 -0.33 -9.85
C ALA A 120 5.84 -1.20 -10.48
N PHE A 121 7.05 -0.66 -10.60
CA PHE A 121 8.21 -1.41 -11.09
C PHE A 121 9.45 -1.09 -10.27
N GLY A 122 10.18 -2.11 -9.85
CA GLY A 122 11.39 -1.91 -9.06
C GLY A 122 12.06 -3.18 -8.60
N LEU A 123 12.51 -3.16 -7.36
CA LEU A 123 13.32 -4.20 -6.75
C LEU A 123 12.72 -4.66 -5.42
N ARG A 124 12.76 -5.97 -5.19
CA ARG A 124 12.50 -6.60 -3.90
C ARG A 124 13.80 -7.20 -3.37
N ILE A 125 14.19 -6.77 -2.19
CA ILE A 125 15.33 -7.30 -1.45
C ILE A 125 14.80 -8.23 -0.38
N ILE A 126 15.21 -9.49 -0.41
CA ILE A 126 14.88 -10.49 0.60
C ILE A 126 16.10 -10.69 1.48
N SER A 127 15.94 -10.57 2.78
CA SER A 127 16.91 -11.00 3.79
C SER A 127 16.38 -12.26 4.47
N ASP A 128 17.15 -13.34 4.44
CA ASP A 128 16.86 -14.58 5.15
C ASP A 128 17.71 -14.68 6.42
N ASN A 129 17.15 -15.24 7.48
CA ASN A 129 17.85 -15.69 8.67
C ASN A 129 17.45 -17.15 8.94
N HIS A 130 18.31 -18.08 8.53
CA HIS A 130 18.08 -19.52 8.66
C HIS A 130 18.65 -20.07 9.98
N LYS A 131 17.87 -20.89 10.70
CA LYS A 131 18.34 -21.66 11.87
C LYS A 131 17.95 -23.14 11.72
N THR A 132 18.93 -24.04 11.86
CA THR A 132 18.75 -25.50 11.84
C THR A 132 19.22 -26.13 13.15
N ASN A 133 18.53 -27.19 13.60
CA ASN A 133 18.92 -28.02 14.74
C ASN A 133 19.36 -29.43 14.31
N TYR A 134 19.62 -29.66 13.02
CA TYR A 134 20.05 -30.97 12.52
C TYR A 134 21.50 -31.25 12.93
N PRO A 135 21.80 -32.36 13.64
CA PRO A 135 23.17 -32.69 14.01
C PRO A 135 23.99 -32.99 12.75
N GLY A 136 25.03 -32.18 12.50
CA GLY A 136 25.99 -32.39 11.41
C GLY A 136 25.85 -31.49 10.18
N LEU A 137 24.88 -30.56 10.14
CA LEU A 137 24.71 -29.60 9.04
C LEU A 137 24.72 -28.16 9.58
N TYR A 138 25.91 -27.60 9.80
CA TYR A 138 26.08 -26.16 10.01
C TYR A 138 26.26 -25.47 8.66
N TYR A 139 25.17 -25.31 7.90
CA TYR A 139 25.17 -24.40 6.75
C TYR A 139 24.38 -23.15 7.12
N TYR A 140 25.09 -22.07 7.44
CA TYR A 140 24.57 -20.72 7.34
C TYR A 140 24.59 -20.33 5.87
N THR A 141 23.52 -20.65 5.14
CA THR A 141 23.32 -20.04 3.82
C THR A 141 22.42 -18.83 3.99
N ASP A 142 23.03 -17.65 4.10
CA ASP A 142 22.32 -16.38 3.90
C ASP A 142 21.85 -16.34 2.45
N GLN A 143 20.63 -16.81 2.18
CA GLN A 143 20.02 -16.75 0.85
C GLN A 143 19.27 -15.43 0.65
N GLY A 144 19.92 -14.33 1.05
CA GLY A 144 19.46 -13.00 0.70
C GLY A 144 19.59 -12.76 -0.81
N GLY A 145 18.61 -12.09 -1.41
CA GLY A 145 18.57 -11.91 -2.86
C GLY A 145 17.85 -10.64 -3.28
N VAL A 146 18.20 -10.14 -4.46
CA VAL A 146 17.54 -9.00 -5.10
C VAL A 146 16.79 -9.51 -6.32
N PHE A 147 15.49 -9.24 -6.37
CA PHE A 147 14.57 -9.72 -7.40
C PHE A 147 13.85 -8.53 -8.04
N PRO A 148 13.51 -8.60 -9.33
CA PRO A 148 12.63 -7.60 -9.93
C PRO A 148 11.25 -7.64 -9.27
N HIS A 149 10.66 -6.47 -9.07
CA HIS A 149 9.31 -6.28 -8.55
C HIS A 149 8.42 -5.67 -9.63
N PHE A 150 7.25 -6.27 -9.82
CA PHE A 150 6.20 -5.77 -10.70
C PHE A 150 4.89 -5.77 -9.92
N GLY A 151 4.27 -4.60 -9.87
CA GLY A 151 3.00 -4.37 -9.21
C GLY A 151 1.96 -3.81 -10.16
N SER A 152 0.70 -4.18 -9.99
CA SER A 152 -0.44 -3.50 -10.61
C SER A 152 -1.54 -3.34 -9.58
N PHE A 153 -2.17 -2.18 -9.54
CA PHE A 153 -3.13 -1.83 -8.50
C PHE A 153 -4.29 -0.99 -9.04
N LEU A 154 -5.40 -1.09 -8.32
CA LEU A 154 -6.57 -0.24 -8.44
C LEU A 154 -6.98 0.20 -7.04
N GLY A 155 -7.36 1.44 -6.87
CA GLY A 155 -7.74 1.95 -5.56
C GLY A 155 -8.70 3.10 -5.65
N ALA A 156 -9.10 3.57 -4.48
CA ALA A 156 -9.88 4.77 -4.34
C ALA A 156 -9.48 5.49 -3.07
N ASN A 157 -9.53 6.82 -3.10
CA ASN A 157 -9.36 7.65 -1.93
C ASN A 157 -10.54 8.61 -1.75
N TYR A 158 -10.75 8.98 -0.49
CA TYR A 158 -11.79 9.92 -0.10
C TYR A 158 -11.19 10.95 0.86
N PHE A 159 -11.20 12.22 0.45
CA PHE A 159 -10.71 13.35 1.24
C PHE A 159 -11.61 13.57 2.47
N LEU A 160 -11.06 13.27 3.64
CA LEU A 160 -11.69 13.51 4.95
C LEU A 160 -11.50 14.96 5.39
N THR A 161 -10.41 15.58 4.95
CA THR A 161 -10.08 17.01 5.14
C THR A 161 -9.40 17.54 3.88
N LYS A 162 -9.04 18.83 3.84
CA LYS A 162 -8.27 19.41 2.72
C LYS A 162 -6.93 18.71 2.45
N ASN A 163 -6.31 18.14 3.50
CA ASN A 163 -4.95 17.62 3.42
C ASN A 163 -4.84 16.12 3.72
N ILE A 164 -5.96 15.46 4.03
CA ILE A 164 -5.96 14.06 4.46
C ILE A 164 -7.09 13.32 3.75
N ALA A 165 -6.73 12.24 3.05
CA ALA A 165 -7.68 11.30 2.48
C ALA A 165 -7.48 9.92 3.10
N GLY A 166 -8.58 9.19 3.31
CA GLY A 166 -8.51 7.75 3.56
C GLY A 166 -8.50 7.01 2.23
N PHE A 167 -7.72 5.95 2.08
CA PHE A 167 -7.69 5.15 0.86
C PHE A 167 -7.88 3.66 1.11
N VAL A 168 -8.36 2.99 0.06
CA VAL A 168 -8.30 1.54 -0.10
C VAL A 168 -7.70 1.23 -1.48
N GLU A 169 -6.79 0.27 -1.52
CA GLU A 169 -6.15 -0.18 -2.75
C GLU A 169 -6.21 -1.71 -2.79
N ALA A 170 -6.45 -2.28 -3.97
CA ALA A 170 -6.36 -3.70 -4.25
C ALA A 170 -5.43 -3.90 -5.44
N GLY A 171 -4.54 -4.87 -5.38
CA GLY A 171 -3.55 -5.02 -6.44
C GLY A 171 -2.63 -6.19 -6.21
N TYR A 172 -2.04 -6.72 -7.27
CA TYR A 172 -0.95 -7.66 -7.14
C TYR A 172 0.35 -6.87 -6.99
N ASP A 173 0.54 -6.30 -5.81
CA ASP A 173 1.73 -5.55 -5.41
C ASP A 173 2.28 -6.15 -4.09
N MET A 174 2.89 -5.37 -3.20
CA MET A 174 3.37 -5.85 -1.90
C MET A 174 2.25 -6.45 -1.02
N SER A 175 1.02 -6.00 -1.22
CA SER A 175 -0.19 -6.49 -0.56
C SER A 175 -1.28 -6.71 -1.60
N TRP A 176 -2.15 -7.69 -1.39
CA TRP A 176 -3.34 -7.90 -2.23
C TRP A 176 -4.46 -6.90 -1.94
N GLY A 177 -4.43 -6.29 -0.76
CA GLY A 177 -5.30 -5.17 -0.40
C GLY A 177 -4.64 -4.28 0.66
N THR A 178 -4.72 -2.97 0.54
CA THR A 178 -4.12 -2.01 1.47
C THR A 178 -5.16 -0.99 1.86
N ILE A 179 -5.18 -0.64 3.14
CA ILE A 179 -5.93 0.51 3.64
C ILE A 179 -4.95 1.48 4.28
N GLY A 180 -5.28 2.77 4.26
CA GLY A 180 -4.37 3.77 4.80
C GLY A 180 -4.87 5.18 4.66
N PHE A 181 -3.93 6.10 4.78
CA PHE A 181 -4.15 7.53 4.64
C PHE A 181 -3.16 8.14 3.65
N ASP A 182 -3.66 9.07 2.85
CA ASP A 182 -2.86 9.94 2.02
C ASP A 182 -2.84 11.35 2.61
N PHE A 183 -1.67 11.98 2.58
CA PHE A 183 -1.44 13.35 2.99
C PHE A 183 -1.08 14.20 1.77
N THR A 184 -1.85 15.25 1.50
CA THR A 184 -1.63 16.14 0.35
C THR A 184 -0.92 17.43 0.74
N PHE A 185 0.00 17.85 -0.14
CA PHE A 185 0.81 19.06 -0.03
C PHE A 185 0.82 19.83 -1.35
#